data_AF-A0A6G3XP91-F1
#
_entry.id   AF-A0A6G3XP91-F1
#
_cell.length_a   1.000
_cell.length_b   1.000
_cell.length_c   1.000
_cell.angle_alpha   90.00
_cell.angle_beta   90.00
_cell.angle_gamma   90.00
#
_symmetry.space_group_name_H-M   'P 1'
#
loop_
_entity.id
_entity.type
_entity.pdbx_description
1 polymer ?
#
loop_
_entity_poly.entity_id
_entity_poly.type
_entity_poly.pdbx_seq_one_letter_code
_entity_poly.pdbx_strand_id
1 'polypeptide(L)' 'RWVQRSEVPADARFFGLGGRAAGPRLRDGVYGLWNTDPGGRFGPGDDPLYLTMPVQVVVSDAGTHLMFHDNSWAGRVVLR' A
#
# COMPACT_ATOMS: atom_id res chain seq x y z
N ARG A 1 -17.98 -2.73 -9.65
CA ARG A 1 -16.65 -3.03 -9.06
C ARG A 1 -15.59 -2.47 -9.99
N TRP A 2 -14.74 -1.58 -9.49
CA TRP A 2 -13.65 -0.99 -10.28
C TRP A 2 -12.33 -1.70 -9.96
N VAL A 3 -11.49 -1.90 -10.98
CA VAL A 3 -10.18 -2.54 -10.86
C VAL A 3 -9.23 -1.84 -11.82
N GLN A 4 -8.03 -1.52 -11.34
CA GLN A 4 -6.92 -1.04 -12.15
C GLN A 4 -5.73 -1.97 -11.93
N ARG A 5 -4.98 -2.23 -13.01
CA ARG A 5 -3.80 -3.09 -13.05
C ARG A 5 -2.67 -2.33 -13.72
N SER A 6 -1.48 -2.45 -13.17
CA SER A 6 -0.24 -1.94 -13.76
C SER A 6 0.78 -3.06 -13.78
N GLU A 7 1.54 -3.13 -14.87
CA GLU A 7 2.77 -3.91 -14.93
C GLU A 7 3.95 -3.00 -14.56
N VAL A 8 4.93 -3.56 -13.86
CA VAL A 8 6.13 -2.85 -13.41
C VAL A 8 7.37 -3.66 -13.77
N PRO A 9 8.55 -3.02 -13.86
CA PRO A 9 9.81 -3.73 -14.03
C PRO A 9 10.04 -4.80 -12.94
N ALA A 10 10.77 -5.86 -13.28
CA ALA A 10 10.98 -7.01 -12.38
C ALA A 10 11.76 -6.66 -11.10
N ASP A 11 12.55 -5.59 -11.13
CA ASP A 11 13.34 -5.08 -10.01
C ASP A 11 12.56 -4.07 -9.13
N ALA A 12 11.28 -3.83 -9.45
CA ALA A 12 10.46 -2.83 -8.80
C ALA A 12 10.33 -3.06 -7.28
N ARG A 13 10.36 -1.95 -6.55
CA ARG A 13 10.21 -1.90 -5.09
C ARG A 13 9.09 -0.94 -4.75
N PHE A 14 8.22 -1.36 -3.84
CA PHE A 14 6.98 -0.67 -3.51
C PHE A 14 7.05 -0.03 -2.12
N PHE A 15 6.53 1.20 -2.01
CA PHE A 15 6.51 1.99 -0.78
C PHE A 15 5.19 2.75 -0.62
N GLY A 16 4.92 3.24 0.59
CA GLY A 16 3.76 4.08 0.89
C GLY A 16 2.58 3.30 1.46
N LEU A 17 1.36 3.64 1.03
CA LEU A 17 0.09 3.12 1.53
C LEU A 17 -0.17 3.41 3.02
N GLY A 18 0.47 4.44 3.59
CA GLY A 18 0.32 4.86 4.99
C GLY A 18 1.26 4.15 5.97
N GLY A 19 0.92 4.21 7.25
CA GLY A 19 1.67 3.55 8.31
C GLY A 19 1.47 2.04 8.24
N ARG A 20 2.42 1.31 7.66
CA ARG A 20 2.42 -0.17 7.63
C ARG A 20 3.34 -0.73 8.69
N ALA A 21 2.87 -1.75 9.41
CA ALA A 21 3.61 -2.36 10.52
C ALA A 21 4.88 -3.09 10.05
N ALA A 22 4.94 -3.48 8.77
CA ALA A 22 6.09 -4.15 8.15
C ALA A 22 7.26 -3.20 7.78
N GLY A 23 7.15 -1.91 8.09
CA GLY A 23 8.13 -0.90 7.70
C GLY A 23 7.84 -0.28 6.32
N PRO A 24 8.73 0.59 5.81
CA PRO A 24 8.44 1.43 4.66
C PRO A 24 8.35 0.67 3.33
N ARG A 25 9.05 -0.47 3.20
CA ARG A 25 9.03 -1.30 1.99
C ARG A 25 7.87 -2.30 2.06
N LEU A 26 6.96 -2.19 1.11
CA LEU A 26 5.88 -3.14 0.91
C LEU A 26 6.42 -4.41 0.23
N ARG A 27 6.04 -5.56 0.76
CA ARG A 27 6.30 -6.89 0.20
C ARG A 27 5.09 -7.37 -0.61
N ASP A 28 5.23 -8.48 -1.30
CA ASP A 28 4.09 -9.13 -1.95
C ASP A 28 3.01 -9.44 -0.92
N GLY A 29 1.75 -9.21 -1.29
CA GLY A 29 0.66 -9.30 -0.35
C GLY A 29 -0.55 -8.45 -0.72
N VAL A 30 -1.47 -8.34 0.24
CA VAL A 30 -2.72 -7.60 0.07
C VAL A 30 -2.79 -6.52 1.15
N TYR A 31 -2.93 -5.28 0.73
CA TYR A 31 -2.99 -4.11 1.60
C TYR A 31 -4.39 -3.49 1.54
N GLY A 32 -5.04 -3.39 2.69
CA GLY A 32 -6.33 -2.71 2.80
C GLY A 32 -6.19 -1.20 2.61
N LEU A 33 -7.08 -0.60 1.82
CA LEU A 33 -7.31 0.83 1.73
C LEU A 33 -8.56 1.18 2.54
N TRP A 34 -8.41 1.17 3.86
CA TRP A 34 -9.46 1.51 4.80
C TRP A 34 -8.85 1.91 6.13
N ASN A 35 -9.28 3.05 6.69
CA ASN A 35 -8.87 3.43 8.04
C ASN A 35 -9.63 2.54 9.03
N THR A 36 -8.89 1.85 9.89
CA THR A 36 -9.45 1.08 11.01
C THR A 36 -8.81 1.59 12.30
N ASP A 37 -9.59 1.68 13.38
CA ASP A 37 -9.11 1.99 14.73
C ASP A 37 -8.97 0.65 15.50
N PRO A 38 -7.75 0.09 15.63
CA PRO A 38 -7.56 -1.18 16.31
C PRO A 38 -7.66 -1.08 17.85
N GLY A 39 -7.88 0.09 18.43
CA GLY A 39 -8.21 0.24 19.85
C GLY A 39 -7.16 -0.25 20.86
N GLY A 40 -5.87 -0.27 20.51
CA GLY A 40 -4.83 -0.85 21.38
C GLY A 40 -3.37 -0.62 20.96
N ARG A 41 -2.43 -1.31 21.62
CA ARG A 41 -1.01 -1.35 21.23
C ARG A 41 -0.85 -2.15 19.93
N PHE A 42 -0.30 -1.53 18.90
CA PHE A 42 0.00 -2.15 17.60
C PHE A 42 1.39 -2.78 17.59
N GLY A 43 1.49 -3.97 16.99
CA GLY A 43 2.73 -4.71 16.78
C GLY A 43 3.00 -5.02 15.29
N PRO A 44 4.15 -5.62 14.97
CA PRO A 44 4.46 -6.08 13.62
C PRO A 44 3.39 -7.05 13.10
N GLY A 45 2.70 -6.67 12.00
CA GLY A 45 1.63 -7.47 11.39
C GLY A 45 0.20 -6.95 11.61
N ASP A 46 0.01 -5.97 12.49
CA ASP A 46 -1.29 -5.34 12.69
C ASP A 46 -1.55 -4.32 11.57
N ASP A 47 -2.32 -4.73 10.56
CA ASP A 47 -2.73 -3.92 9.42
C ASP A 47 -4.24 -4.07 9.18
N PRO A 48 -4.99 -2.99 8.85
CA PRO A 48 -4.54 -1.61 8.61
C PRO A 48 -4.54 -0.72 9.88
N LEU A 49 -3.57 0.20 9.97
CA LEU A 49 -3.43 1.21 11.03
C LEU A 49 -4.21 2.52 10.72
N TYR A 50 -4.27 3.43 11.71
CA TYR A 50 -5.09 4.67 11.73
C TYR A 50 -5.03 5.59 10.50
N LEU A 51 -3.95 5.55 9.72
CA LEU A 51 -3.71 6.44 8.57
C LEU A 51 -3.30 5.62 7.35
N THR A 52 -4.27 5.29 6.51
CA THR A 52 -3.98 4.97 5.11
C THR A 52 -3.74 6.28 4.36
N MET A 53 -2.48 6.58 4.02
CA MET A 53 -2.19 7.56 2.96
C MET A 53 -2.26 6.79 1.64
N PRO A 54 -3.24 7.05 0.75
CA PRO A 54 -3.47 6.26 -0.45
C PRO A 54 -2.48 6.60 -1.57
N VAL A 55 -1.21 6.79 -1.21
CA VAL A 55 -0.10 7.07 -2.12
C VAL A 55 0.80 5.84 -2.16
N GLN A 56 1.04 5.31 -3.35
CA GLN A 56 2.03 4.29 -3.62
C GLN A 56 3.18 4.89 -4.43
N VAL A 57 4.41 4.55 -4.06
CA VAL A 57 5.61 4.88 -4.85
C VAL A 57 6.26 3.57 -5.31
N VAL A 58 6.53 3.47 -6.61
CA VAL A 58 7.22 2.35 -7.23
C VAL A 58 8.56 2.86 -7.75
N VAL A 59 9.64 2.23 -7.30
CA VAL A 59 11.01 2.56 -7.72
C VAL A 59 11.60 1.35 -8.42
N SER A 60 12.17 1.56 -9.59
CA SER A 60 12.94 0.61 -10.39
C SER A 60 14.17 1.30 -10.97
N ASP A 61 15.11 0.53 -11.49
CA ASP A 61 16.31 1.02 -12.18
C ASP A 61 15.95 1.87 -13.40
N ALA A 62 14.83 1.54 -14.07
CA ALA A 62 14.33 2.26 -15.24
C ALA A 62 13.57 3.55 -14.89
N GLY A 63 13.17 3.76 -13.62
CA GLY A 63 12.47 4.96 -13.20
C GLY A 63 11.58 4.80 -11.97
N THR A 64 10.96 5.91 -11.58
CA THR A 64 10.08 6.02 -10.42
C THR A 64 8.70 6.52 -10.84
N HIS A 65 7.65 5.89 -10.32
CA HIS A 65 6.27 6.30 -10.54
C HIS A 65 5.53 6.44 -9.21
N LEU A 66 4.64 7.42 -9.14
CA LEU A 66 3.76 7.65 -7.99
C LEU A 66 2.31 7.44 -8.43
N MET A 67 1.55 6.72 -7.60
CA MET A 67 0.12 6.53 -7.78
C MET A 67 -0.63 7.03 -6.55
N PHE A 68 -1.62 7.87 -6.78
CA PHE A 68 -2.58 8.31 -5.75
C PHE A 68 -3.93 7.67 -6.03
N HIS A 69 -4.43 6.87 -5.08
CA HIS A 69 -5.75 6.28 -5.18
C HIS A 69 -6.78 7.26 -4.61
N ASP A 70 -7.34 8.11 -5.47
CA ASP A 70 -8.44 9.01 -5.12
C ASP A 70 -9.77 8.25 -5.04
N ASN A 71 -9.93 7.49 -3.95
CA ASN A 71 -11.11 6.68 -3.72
C ASN A 71 -11.48 6.70 -2.23
N SER A 72 -12.68 7.19 -1.92
CA SER A 72 -13.21 7.27 -0.56
C SER A 72 -13.88 5.97 -0.07
N TRP A 73 -13.92 4.93 -0.88
CA TRP A 73 -14.55 3.64 -0.57
C TRP A 73 -13.51 2.60 -0.16
N ALA A 74 -13.95 1.55 0.54
CA ALA A 74 -13.08 0.45 0.91
C ALA A 74 -12.46 -0.22 -0.32
N GLY A 75 -11.13 -0.36 -0.29
CA GLY A 75 -10.36 -0.92 -1.39
C GLY A 75 -9.25 -1.85 -0.91
N ARG A 76 -8.57 -2.47 -1.87
CA ARG A 76 -7.34 -3.23 -1.61
C ARG A 76 -6.35 -3.06 -2.75
N VAL A 77 -5.07 -3.01 -2.39
CA VAL A 77 -3.95 -3.10 -3.32
C VAL A 77 -3.36 -4.51 -3.21
N VAL A 78 -3.07 -5.14 -4.34
CA VAL A 78 -2.46 -6.46 -4.39
C VAL A 78 -1.12 -6.33 -5.10
N LEU A 79 -0.04 -6.71 -4.41
CA LEU A 79 1.33 -6.75 -4.93
C LEU A 79 1.73 -8.22 -5.14
N ARG A 80 2.31 -8.51 -6.31
CA ARG A 80 2.69 -9.85 -6.78
C ARG A 80 3.87 -9.74 -7.72
#